data_AF-A0A0E9XEB1-F1
#
_entry.id   AF-A0A0E9XEB1-F1
#
_cell.length_a   1.000
_cell.length_b   1.000
_cell.length_c   1.000
_cell.angle_alpha   90.00
_cell.angle_beta   90.00
_cell.angle_gamma   90.00
#
_symmetry.space_group_name_H-M   'P 1'
#
loop_
_entity.id
_entity.type
_entity.pdbx_description
1 polymer ?
#
loop_
_entity_poly.entity_id
_entity_poly.type
_entity_poly.pdbx_seq_one_letter_code
_entity_poly.pdbx_strand_id
1 'polypeptide(L)' 'MIVSGSAIMKSEDPRSVISLLRNVCAEAIQKRSLDR' A
#
# COMPACT_ATOMS: atom_id res chain seq x y z
N MET A 1 1.01 10.04 0.63
CA MET A 1 1.81 9.29 -0.35
C MET A 1 2.72 8.36 0.44
N ILE A 2 2.66 7.04 0.22
CA ILE A 2 3.58 6.08 0.85
C ILE A 2 4.75 5.83 -0.09
N VAL A 3 5.97 5.87 0.45
CA VAL A 3 7.21 5.54 -0.26
C VAL A 3 7.88 4.39 0.50
N SER A 4 8.12 3.27 -0.18
CA SER A 4 8.76 2.10 0.42
C SER A 4 9.86 1.55 -0.49
N GLY A 5 11.09 2.06 -0.32
CA GLY A 5 12.21 1.70 -1.18
C GLY A 5 12.73 0.29 -0.93
N SER A 6 13.04 -0.03 0.33
CA SER A 6 13.62 -1.33 0.69
C SER A 6 12.63 -2.49 0.54
N ALA A 7 11.36 -2.30 0.89
CA ALA A 7 10.36 -3.36 0.78
C ALA A 7 10.06 -3.74 -0.68
N ILE A 8 10.19 -2.80 -1.62
CA ILE A 8 10.03 -3.08 -3.05
C ILE A 8 11.32 -3.67 -3.61
N MET A 9 12.47 -3.06 -3.34
CA MET A 9 13.74 -3.49 -3.93
C MET A 9 14.28 -4.82 -3.40
N LYS A 10 13.94 -5.19 -2.16
CA LYS A 10 14.38 -6.46 -1.54
C LYS A 10 13.33 -7.56 -1.61
N SER A 11 12.20 -7.32 -2.29
CA SER A 11 11.17 -8.34 -2.45
C SER A 11 11.42 -9.17 -3.70
N GLU A 12 11.24 -10.49 -3.55
CA GLU A 12 11.21 -11.44 -4.67
C GLU A 12 10.06 -11.14 -5.66
N ASP A 13 8.97 -10.53 -5.18
CA ASP A 13 7.85 -10.08 -6.02
C ASP A 13 7.44 -8.63 -5.72
N PRO A 14 8.11 -7.64 -6.33
CA PRO A 14 7.82 -6.23 -6.12
C PRO A 14 6.41 -5.84 -6.56
N ARG A 15 5.80 -6.55 -7.54
CA ARG A 15 4.45 -6.22 -8.01
C ARG A 15 3.40 -6.53 -6.95
N SER A 16 3.55 -7.66 -6.26
CA SER A 16 2.65 -8.04 -5.18
C SER A 16 2.77 -7.10 -3.97
N VAL A 17 3.99 -6.69 -3.61
CA VAL A 17 4.22 -5.67 -2.56
C VAL A 17 3.57 -4.33 -2.93
N ILE A 18 3.72 -3.86 -4.17
CA ILE A 18 3.10 -2.62 -4.64
C ILE A 18 1.57 -2.74 -4.60
N SER A 19 1.00 -3.86 -5.04
CA SER A 19 -0.45 -4.12 -5.01
C SER A 19 -0.99 -4.09 -3.59
N LEU A 20 -0.30 -4.77 -2.66
CA LEU A 20 -0.64 -4.77 -1.24
C LEU A 20 -0.64 -3.35 -0.65
N LEU A 21 0.46 -2.61 -0.84
CA LEU A 21 0.59 -1.25 -0.32
C LEU A 21 -0.51 -0.33 -0.87
N ARG A 22 -0.84 -0.45 -2.17
CA ARG A 22 -1.94 0.29 -2.79
C ARG A 22 -3.27 -0.04 -2.13
N ASN A 23 -3.60 -1.33 -1.98
CA ASN A 23 -4.90 -1.77 -1.48
C ASN A 23 -5.10 -1.36 -0.02
N VAL A 24 -4.07 -1.51 0.82
CA VAL A 24 -4.11 -1.06 2.22
C VAL A 24 -4.32 0.45 2.32
N CYS A 25 -3.64 1.25 1.48
CA CYS A 25 -3.88 2.69 1.42
C CYS A 25 -5.32 3.03 1.01
N ALA A 26 -5.84 2.36 -0.03
CA ALA A 26 -7.20 2.57 -0.51
C ALA A 26 -8.23 2.23 0.57
N GLU A 27 -8.07 1.10 1.25
CA GLU A 27 -8.95 0.67 2.35
C GLU A 27 -8.92 1.66 3.51
N ALA A 28 -7.73 2.13 3.92
CA ALA A 28 -7.59 3.12 4.98
C ALA A 28 -8.26 4.46 4.62
N ILE A 29 -8.15 4.90 3.37
CA ILE A 29 -8.82 6.10 2.88
C ILE A 29 -10.35 5.91 2.89
N GLN A 30 -10.83 4.78 2.36
CA GLN A 30 -12.26 4.46 2.35
C GLN A 30 -12.85 4.43 3.76
N LYS A 31 -12.19 3.76 4.71
CA LYS A 31 -12.61 3.72 6.12
C LYS A 31 -12.64 5.10 6.73
N ARG A 32 -11.61 5.93 6.50
CA ARG A 32 -11.59 7.32 6.96
C ARG A 32 -12.73 8.17 6.36
N SER A 33 -13.11 7.91 5.12
CA SER A 33 -14.26 8.59 4.49
C SER A 33 -15.59 8.17 5.08
N LEU A 34 -15.72 6.94 5.59
CA LEU A 34 -16.94 6.42 6.25
C LEU A 34 -17.02 6.80 7.74
N ASP A 35 -15.88 7.05 8.38
CA ASP A 35 -15.78 7.52 9.78
C ASP A 35 -16.18 9.00 9.94
N ARG A 36 -16.54 9.69 8.84
CA ARG A 36 -16.86 11.12 8.80
C ARG A 36 -18.35 11.34 8.57
#